data_AF-A0A5N5TPD5-F1
#
_entry.id   AF-A0A5N5TPD5-F1
#
_cell.length_a   1.000
_cell.length_b   1.000
_cell.length_c   1.000
_cell.angle_alpha   90.00
_cell.angle_beta   90.00
_cell.angle_gamma   90.00
#
_symmetry.space_group_name_H-M   'P 1'
#
loop_
_entity.id
_entity.type
_entity.pdbx_description
1 polymer ?
#
loop_
_entity_poly.entity_id
_entity_poly.type
_entity_poly.pdbx_seq_one_letter_code
_entity_poly.pdbx_strand_id
1 'polypeptide(L)'
;MPKLFLLFGPKRKMKCSRNVQAVLFDYKNLFMRITNREFILQEKFKSIFEQGESPSVEEAMEITESSLNTELEEGLEELNCWLAKAEDELDACPAMAPLPKMQDGLSKFKAILKEVDGERDKLSSINNSLEDSPSPMTDKLKKVNERWERIVEALSKRVTDIEKCIEKQRQFEEETSGLRSWLGEVEVFLEAEEAAVGDIETLQAQLEQSNALQDDIETLKSNVISIGVTAQHFQSAGDLELKENVSSQLALLTDRWENAIAKAAQQNASLKDALQKSRKVWKEMEELNSWLDGTESEIPAISAIETTSELNTSLSLITKIKDNLDSKVDELEDLNGLDKKMMNVEKAQQCSELAQMLEDLNDRWRNLSAEINARHGLLSTCKENYENFRYFIFTSELSSAESKWLDQLEEKLEKSKLKITDAEEISAALYDLDEFLRSHSNALERAQKIGESLTSSGVMTVAVQSTIHNLSSRFDNLSSKAHEEQQRLEGGAEEAQDLERDYVSVLENLSSSLALLDQVPKEIQLSEIEKQLITHQEVLQKMQQRIEAYRSQGNTQAAQRLQDQLTHLVKY
;
A
#
# COMPACT_ATOMS: atom_id res chain seq x y z
N MET A 1 21.67 84.14 85.96
CA MET A 1 23.11 83.83 86.09
C MET A 1 23.40 83.44 87.54
N PRO A 2 24.39 82.58 87.86
CA PRO A 2 24.87 81.39 87.14
C PRO A 2 25.29 80.21 88.07
N LYS A 3 25.72 79.10 87.44
CA LYS A 3 26.64 78.03 87.92
C LYS A 3 26.06 76.85 88.73
N LEU A 4 25.84 75.74 88.01
CA LEU A 4 26.49 74.45 88.29
C LEU A 4 26.35 73.52 87.07
N PHE A 5 27.09 73.84 86.01
CA PHE A 5 27.48 72.89 84.97
C PHE A 5 29.00 72.91 84.96
N LEU A 6 29.62 71.76 85.25
CA LEU A 6 30.91 71.28 84.76
C LEU A 6 31.33 70.13 85.66
N LEU A 7 31.07 68.91 85.20
CA LEU A 7 31.92 67.73 85.40
C LEU A 7 31.36 66.60 84.51
N PHE A 8 31.60 66.71 83.20
CA PHE A 8 31.56 65.54 82.32
C PHE A 8 32.96 65.34 81.74
N GLY A 9 33.64 64.28 82.22
CA GLY A 9 34.77 63.63 81.55
C GLY A 9 34.30 62.35 80.84
N PRO A 10 35.08 61.82 79.88
CA PRO A 10 34.53 61.19 78.67
C PRO A 10 34.28 59.67 78.77
N LYS A 11 33.23 59.26 78.03
CA LYS A 11 33.00 57.94 77.39
C LYS A 11 33.31 56.69 78.23
N ARG A 12 32.29 56.17 78.90
CA ARG A 12 32.01 54.72 78.89
C ARG A 12 30.74 54.48 78.09
N LYS A 13 30.86 53.82 76.94
CA LYS A 13 29.75 53.21 76.21
C LYS A 13 29.15 52.14 77.13
N MET A 14 28.24 52.51 78.02
CA MET A 14 27.37 51.54 78.66
C MET A 14 26.37 51.08 77.60
N LYS A 15 26.41 49.79 77.28
CA LYS A 15 25.28 49.08 76.70
C LYS A 15 24.09 49.38 77.61
N CYS A 16 23.24 50.32 77.20
CA CYS A 16 21.95 50.50 77.84
C CYS A 16 21.21 49.18 77.63
N SER A 17 21.02 48.42 78.70
CA SER A 17 20.06 47.32 78.72
C SER A 17 18.73 47.86 78.20
N ARG A 18 18.02 47.09 77.37
CA ARG A 18 16.67 47.43 76.87
C ARG A 18 15.77 48.00 77.99
N ASN A 19 15.98 47.55 79.23
CA ASN A 19 15.26 48.02 80.42
C ASN A 19 15.53 49.49 80.81
N VAL A 20 16.74 50.04 80.62
CA VAL A 20 17.04 51.44 80.99
C VAL A 20 16.52 52.42 79.93
N GLN A 21 16.53 52.03 78.65
CA GLN A 21 15.88 52.81 77.60
C GLN A 21 14.35 52.78 77.71
N ALA A 22 13.77 51.64 78.09
CA ALA A 22 12.34 51.55 78.40
C ALA A 22 11.97 52.46 79.58
N VAL A 23 12.72 52.40 80.69
CA VAL A 23 12.46 53.26 81.87
C VAL A 23 12.64 54.75 81.56
N LEU A 24 13.63 55.16 80.76
CA LEU A 24 13.78 56.55 80.35
C LEU A 24 12.70 57.00 79.36
N PHE A 25 12.21 56.11 78.51
CA PHE A 25 11.08 56.37 77.62
C PHE A 25 9.77 56.51 78.41
N ASP A 26 9.55 55.65 79.40
CA ASP A 26 8.42 55.70 80.32
C ASP A 26 8.46 56.97 81.18
N TYR A 27 9.61 57.35 81.74
CA TYR A 27 9.77 58.61 82.47
C TYR A 27 9.57 59.84 81.58
N LYS A 28 10.04 59.80 80.33
CA LYS A 28 9.86 60.89 79.37
C LYS A 28 8.39 61.01 78.94
N ASN A 29 7.71 59.89 78.74
CA ASN A 29 6.28 59.86 78.46
C ASN A 29 5.48 60.33 79.66
N LEU A 30 5.82 59.90 80.88
CA LEU A 30 5.19 60.36 82.12
C LEU A 30 5.40 61.87 82.33
N PHE A 31 6.60 62.39 82.06
CA PHE A 31 6.91 63.82 82.12
C PHE A 31 6.15 64.61 81.05
N MET A 32 6.09 64.12 79.80
CA MET A 32 5.28 64.71 78.74
C MET A 32 3.78 64.66 79.07
N ARG A 33 3.27 63.58 79.69
CA ARG A 33 1.88 63.47 80.16
C ARG A 33 1.55 64.52 81.23
N ILE A 34 2.42 64.70 82.22
CA ILE A 34 2.24 65.69 83.30
C ILE A 34 2.29 67.10 82.71
N THR A 35 3.29 67.41 81.88
CA THR A 35 3.45 68.75 81.30
C THR A 35 2.41 69.09 80.25
N ASN A 36 1.93 68.13 79.45
CA ASN A 36 0.88 68.37 78.46
C ASN A 36 -0.49 68.51 79.14
N ARG A 37 -0.77 67.73 80.19
CA ARG A 37 -1.97 67.89 81.02
C ARG A 37 -1.94 69.22 81.77
N GLU A 38 -0.81 69.60 82.37
CA GLU A 38 -0.63 70.93 82.98
C GLU A 38 -0.74 72.07 81.96
N PHE A 39 -0.20 71.91 80.74
CA PHE A 39 -0.25 72.93 79.70
C PHE A 39 -1.65 73.14 79.13
N ILE A 40 -2.39 72.06 78.84
CA ILE A 40 -3.79 72.12 78.39
C ILE A 40 -4.66 72.76 79.47
N LEU A 41 -4.46 72.36 80.74
CA LEU A 41 -5.13 72.97 81.87
C LEU A 41 -4.77 74.46 81.99
N GLN A 42 -3.50 74.86 81.80
CA GLN A 42 -3.05 76.25 81.87
C GLN A 42 -3.54 77.15 80.72
N GLU A 43 -3.50 76.69 79.46
CA GLU A 43 -4.01 77.43 78.29
C GLU A 43 -5.54 77.65 78.40
N LYS A 44 -6.28 76.64 78.86
CA LYS A 44 -7.73 76.77 79.04
C LYS A 44 -8.10 77.61 80.27
N PHE A 45 -7.36 77.49 81.39
CA PHE A 45 -7.51 78.42 82.52
C PHE A 45 -7.31 79.87 82.07
N LYS A 46 -6.38 80.11 81.14
CA LYS A 46 -6.14 81.44 80.56
C LYS A 46 -7.29 81.91 79.64
N SER A 47 -7.82 81.03 78.78
CA SER A 47 -8.96 81.36 77.91
C SER A 47 -10.25 81.64 78.68
N ILE A 48 -10.49 80.97 79.81
CA ILE A 48 -11.65 81.20 80.68
C ILE A 48 -11.50 82.54 81.41
N PHE A 49 -10.28 82.89 81.85
CA PHE A 49 -9.99 84.18 82.48
C PHE A 49 -10.16 85.37 81.51
N GLU A 50 -9.89 85.18 80.22
CA GLU A 50 -10.06 86.21 79.18
C GLU A 50 -11.54 86.48 78.82
N GLN A 51 -12.48 85.60 79.19
CA GLN A 51 -13.93 85.77 78.98
C GLN A 51 -14.68 86.50 80.12
N GLY A 52 -14.01 86.87 81.21
CA GLY A 52 -14.48 87.90 82.14
C GLY A 52 -15.40 87.47 83.30
N GLU A 53 -15.68 86.17 83.49
CA GLU A 53 -16.34 85.65 84.69
C GLU A 53 -15.33 84.85 85.54
N SER A 54 -15.38 85.00 86.87
CA SER A 54 -14.52 84.27 87.83
C SER A 54 -15.31 83.11 88.44
N PRO A 55 -15.15 81.87 87.96
CA PRO A 55 -15.77 80.71 88.59
C PRO A 55 -15.06 80.36 89.90
N SER A 56 -15.78 79.71 90.82
CA SER A 56 -15.17 79.07 92.00
C SER A 56 -14.11 78.04 91.56
N VAL A 57 -13.09 77.74 92.39
CA VAL A 57 -12.08 76.71 92.09
C VAL A 57 -12.73 75.34 91.79
N GLU A 58 -13.87 75.06 92.43
CA GLU A 58 -14.69 73.87 92.16
C GLU A 58 -15.35 73.91 90.77
N GLU A 59 -15.93 75.04 90.35
CA GLU A 59 -16.48 75.21 89.00
C GLU A 59 -15.39 75.15 87.92
N ALA A 60 -14.22 75.75 88.15
CA ALA A 60 -13.12 75.70 87.20
C ALA A 60 -12.55 74.27 87.05
N MET A 61 -12.44 73.51 88.14
CA MET A 61 -12.08 72.09 88.11
C MET A 61 -13.14 71.28 87.35
N GLU A 62 -14.43 71.46 87.64
CA GLU A 62 -15.54 70.74 87.01
C GLU A 62 -15.66 71.07 85.51
N ILE A 63 -15.40 72.32 85.11
CA ILE A 63 -15.33 72.76 83.70
C ILE A 63 -14.12 72.12 82.99
N THR A 64 -12.95 72.06 83.65
CA THR A 64 -11.77 71.43 83.05
C THR A 64 -11.89 69.91 82.95
N GLU A 65 -12.49 69.26 83.95
CA GLU A 65 -12.71 67.81 83.97
C GLU A 65 -13.80 67.40 82.99
N SER A 66 -14.88 68.18 82.86
CA SER A 66 -15.89 67.99 81.83
C SER A 66 -15.32 68.23 80.42
N SER A 67 -14.55 69.29 80.19
CA SER A 67 -13.94 69.57 78.89
C SER A 67 -12.92 68.51 78.46
N LEU A 68 -12.13 67.99 79.40
CA LEU A 68 -11.15 66.92 79.13
C LEU A 68 -11.85 65.58 78.89
N ASN A 69 -12.98 65.32 79.56
CA ASN A 69 -13.86 64.21 79.25
C ASN A 69 -14.51 64.37 77.86
N THR A 70 -14.91 65.57 77.45
CA THR A 70 -15.45 65.83 76.10
C THR A 70 -14.40 65.55 75.01
N GLU A 71 -13.17 66.04 75.14
CA GLU A 71 -12.09 65.76 74.17
C GLU A 71 -11.74 64.26 74.12
N LEU A 72 -11.79 63.56 75.25
CA LEU A 72 -11.62 62.11 75.32
C LEU A 72 -12.78 61.37 74.67
N GLU A 73 -14.03 61.83 74.85
CA GLU A 73 -15.22 61.25 74.22
C GLU A 73 -15.19 61.47 72.70
N GLU A 74 -14.85 62.66 72.23
CA GLU A 74 -14.67 62.98 70.81
C GLU A 74 -13.60 62.09 70.17
N GLY A 75 -12.43 61.96 70.80
CA GLY A 75 -11.36 61.08 70.31
C GLY A 75 -11.73 59.60 70.32
N LEU A 76 -12.51 59.15 71.32
CA LEU A 76 -13.02 57.78 71.37
C LEU A 76 -14.09 57.53 70.30
N GLU A 77 -14.90 58.52 69.99
CA GLU A 77 -15.95 58.47 68.97
C GLU A 77 -15.36 58.46 67.55
N GLU A 78 -14.32 59.27 67.29
CA GLU A 78 -13.52 59.20 66.07
C GLU A 78 -12.92 57.80 65.86
N LEU A 79 -12.29 57.24 66.89
CA LEU A 79 -11.69 55.91 66.79
C LEU A 79 -12.75 54.83 66.57
N ASN A 80 -13.91 54.95 67.23
CA ASN A 80 -15.03 54.04 67.01
C ASN A 80 -15.61 54.15 65.60
N CYS A 81 -15.64 55.35 65.02
CA CYS A 81 -16.05 55.57 63.64
C CYS A 81 -15.08 54.92 62.65
N TRP A 82 -13.77 55.07 62.89
CA TRP A 82 -12.75 54.38 62.09
C TRP A 82 -12.85 52.85 62.21
N LEU A 83 -13.01 52.32 63.43
CA LEU A 83 -13.20 50.89 63.66
C LEU A 83 -14.46 50.36 62.98
N ALA A 84 -15.56 51.12 63.00
CA ALA A 84 -16.79 50.75 62.29
C ALA A 84 -16.58 50.68 60.77
N LYS A 85 -15.90 51.67 60.19
CA LYS A 85 -15.55 51.66 58.76
C LYS A 85 -14.66 50.46 58.39
N ALA A 86 -13.68 50.13 59.24
CA ALA A 86 -12.80 48.99 59.02
C ALA A 86 -13.54 47.65 59.12
N GLU A 87 -14.50 47.52 60.04
CA GLU A 87 -15.39 46.37 60.16
C GLU A 87 -16.34 46.26 58.96
N ASP A 88 -16.96 47.36 58.53
CA ASP A 88 -17.84 47.39 57.36
C ASP A 88 -17.10 46.90 56.10
N GLU A 89 -15.85 47.31 55.90
CA GLU A 89 -15.00 46.84 54.79
C GLU A 89 -14.57 45.38 54.97
N LEU A 90 -14.39 44.91 56.21
CA LEU A 90 -14.10 43.51 56.51
C LEU A 90 -15.31 42.61 56.19
N ASP A 91 -16.51 43.07 56.53
CA ASP A 91 -17.79 42.38 56.35
C ASP A 91 -18.28 42.43 54.90
N ALA A 92 -18.04 43.53 54.19
CA ALA A 92 -18.31 43.67 52.76
C ALA A 92 -17.40 42.78 51.89
N CYS A 93 -16.41 42.13 52.50
CA CYS A 93 -15.42 41.38 51.77
C CYS A 93 -16.03 40.11 51.15
N PRO A 94 -16.04 39.97 49.82
CA PRO A 94 -16.60 38.79 49.19
C PRO A 94 -15.76 37.54 49.51
N ALA A 95 -16.39 36.37 49.35
CA ALA A 95 -15.68 35.09 49.18
C ALA A 95 -14.64 35.19 48.04
N MET A 96 -13.80 34.18 47.82
CA MET A 96 -12.83 34.22 46.71
C MET A 96 -13.52 34.66 45.41
N ALA A 97 -13.17 35.84 44.90
CA ALA A 97 -13.87 36.49 43.81
C ALA A 97 -12.99 36.52 42.55
N PRO A 98 -13.47 36.98 41.40
CA PRO A 98 -12.62 37.21 40.25
C PRO A 98 -11.43 38.14 40.58
N LEU A 99 -10.29 37.89 39.93
CA LEU A 99 -9.01 38.55 40.18
C LEU A 99 -9.12 40.10 40.31
N PRO A 100 -9.87 40.82 39.45
CA PRO A 100 -9.98 42.28 39.56
C PRO A 100 -10.65 42.74 40.86
N LYS A 101 -11.69 42.02 41.33
CA LYS A 101 -12.37 42.34 42.59
C LYS A 101 -11.47 42.06 43.79
N MET A 102 -10.68 40.99 43.74
CA MET A 102 -9.71 40.68 44.80
C MET A 102 -8.59 41.71 44.87
N GLN A 103 -8.11 42.22 43.72
CA GLN A 103 -7.10 43.29 43.66
C GLN A 103 -7.62 44.64 44.20
N ASP A 104 -8.87 45.00 43.87
CA ASP A 104 -9.52 46.18 44.43
C ASP A 104 -9.68 46.07 45.96
N GLY A 105 -10.19 44.93 46.44
CA GLY A 105 -10.29 44.65 47.88
C GLY A 105 -8.93 44.71 48.59
N LEU A 106 -7.90 44.11 48.01
CA LEU A 106 -6.53 44.17 48.55
C LEU A 106 -6.03 45.61 48.68
N SER A 107 -6.31 46.45 47.68
CA SER A 107 -5.90 47.86 47.67
C SER A 107 -6.60 48.66 48.77
N LYS A 108 -7.90 48.39 49.00
CA LYS A 108 -8.68 48.96 50.11
C LYS A 108 -8.12 48.56 51.47
N PHE A 109 -7.89 47.26 51.72
CA PHE A 109 -7.32 46.82 52.99
C PHE A 109 -5.89 47.33 53.23
N LYS A 110 -5.06 47.43 52.19
CA LYS A 110 -3.73 48.05 52.30
C LYS A 110 -3.81 49.54 52.64
N ALA A 111 -4.83 50.25 52.13
CA ALA A 111 -5.07 51.64 52.51
C ALA A 111 -5.46 51.75 54.00
N ILE A 112 -6.37 50.89 54.49
CA ILE A 112 -6.75 50.85 55.91
C ILE A 112 -5.54 50.50 56.80
N LEU A 113 -4.72 49.51 56.42
CA LEU A 113 -3.50 49.17 57.16
C LEU A 113 -2.50 50.33 57.23
N LYS A 114 -2.46 51.22 56.24
CA LYS A 114 -1.63 52.43 56.28
C LYS A 114 -2.17 53.48 57.25
N GLU A 115 -3.48 53.51 57.47
CA GLU A 115 -4.13 54.39 58.45
C GLU A 115 -3.93 53.90 59.90
N VAL A 116 -3.72 52.59 60.10
CA VAL A 116 -3.53 51.96 61.42
C VAL A 116 -2.45 52.65 62.27
N ASP A 117 -1.32 53.06 61.67
CA ASP A 117 -0.23 53.71 62.42
C ASP A 117 -0.67 55.07 63.01
N GLY A 118 -1.40 55.89 62.24
CA GLY A 118 -1.89 57.18 62.70
C GLY A 118 -2.99 57.05 63.75
N GLU A 119 -3.88 56.08 63.59
CA GLU A 119 -4.95 55.79 64.55
C GLU A 119 -4.40 55.09 65.83
N ARG A 120 -3.29 54.34 65.72
CA ARG A 120 -2.56 53.77 66.86
C ARG A 120 -1.98 54.87 67.75
N ASP A 121 -1.43 55.93 67.15
CA ASP A 121 -0.91 57.08 67.90
C ASP A 121 -2.03 57.77 68.68
N LYS A 122 -3.23 57.92 68.10
CA LYS A 122 -4.42 58.45 68.79
C LYS A 122 -4.87 57.53 69.93
N LEU A 123 -4.97 56.22 69.69
CA LEU A 123 -5.33 55.25 70.72
C LEU A 123 -4.34 55.28 71.90
N SER A 124 -3.04 55.40 71.61
CA SER A 124 -2.01 55.53 72.65
C SER A 124 -2.18 56.82 73.47
N SER A 125 -2.56 57.92 72.83
CA SER A 125 -2.80 59.21 73.48
C SER A 125 -4.00 59.18 74.41
N ILE A 126 -5.08 58.50 73.99
CA ILE A 126 -6.28 58.26 74.81
C ILE A 126 -5.95 57.32 75.98
N ASN A 127 -5.21 56.23 75.75
CA ASN A 127 -4.83 55.27 76.78
C ASN A 127 -3.95 55.90 77.87
N ASN A 128 -3.01 56.75 77.47
CA ASN A 128 -2.15 57.52 78.38
C ASN A 128 -2.90 58.51 79.28
N SER A 129 -4.08 58.97 78.83
CA SER A 129 -4.88 59.98 79.52
C SER A 129 -5.85 59.39 80.56
N LEU A 130 -6.18 58.10 80.43
CA LEU A 130 -7.17 57.38 81.24
C LEU A 130 -6.56 56.31 82.19
N GLU A 131 -5.24 56.08 82.15
CA GLU A 131 -4.55 54.96 82.80
C GLU A 131 -4.69 54.90 84.34
N ASP A 132 -5.07 56.00 85.02
CA ASP A 132 -5.10 56.12 86.49
C ASP A 132 -6.45 56.59 87.09
N SER A 133 -7.55 56.60 86.33
CA SER A 133 -8.88 57.04 86.83
C SER A 133 -9.93 55.92 86.83
N PRO A 134 -10.57 55.58 87.97
CA PRO A 134 -11.68 54.64 88.02
C PRO A 134 -12.96 55.33 87.55
N SER A 135 -13.16 55.37 86.23
CA SER A 135 -14.31 56.00 85.59
C SER A 135 -15.02 55.03 84.64
N PRO A 136 -16.32 55.21 84.36
CA PRO A 136 -17.03 54.44 83.31
C PRO A 136 -16.39 54.58 81.92
N MET A 137 -15.49 55.55 81.72
CA MET A 137 -14.72 55.76 80.50
C MET A 137 -13.61 54.71 80.32
N THR A 138 -13.07 54.19 81.42
CA THR A 138 -12.01 53.16 81.41
C THR A 138 -12.54 51.82 80.87
N ASP A 139 -13.79 51.48 81.18
CA ASP A 139 -14.47 50.29 80.62
C ASP A 139 -14.76 50.43 79.12
N LYS A 140 -15.15 51.64 78.66
CA LYS A 140 -15.33 51.93 77.23
C LYS A 140 -14.01 51.80 76.48
N LEU A 141 -12.93 52.37 77.02
CA LEU A 141 -11.59 52.29 76.44
C LEU A 141 -11.07 50.85 76.33
N LYS A 142 -11.31 50.02 77.36
CA LYS A 142 -10.94 48.61 77.31
C LYS A 142 -11.63 47.86 76.17
N LYS A 143 -12.94 48.09 75.96
CA LYS A 143 -13.68 47.51 74.82
C LYS A 143 -13.12 47.97 73.47
N VAL A 144 -12.75 49.24 73.37
CA VAL A 144 -12.13 49.81 72.17
C VAL A 144 -10.76 49.18 71.91
N ASN A 145 -9.91 49.01 72.93
CA ASN A 145 -8.63 48.31 72.82
C ASN A 145 -8.79 46.85 72.35
N GLU A 146 -9.75 46.11 72.93
CA GLU A 146 -10.04 44.73 72.51
C GLU A 146 -10.57 44.66 71.07
N ARG A 147 -11.41 45.62 70.66
CA ARG A 147 -11.94 45.74 69.29
C ARG A 147 -10.83 46.10 68.31
N TRP A 148 -9.95 47.02 68.68
CA TRP A 148 -8.78 47.44 67.92
C TRP A 148 -7.84 46.27 67.62
N GLU A 149 -7.39 45.54 68.65
CA GLU A 149 -6.51 44.37 68.50
C GLU A 149 -7.13 43.35 67.53
N ARG A 150 -8.42 43.05 67.72
CA ARG A 150 -9.15 42.11 66.87
C ARG A 150 -9.20 42.56 65.40
N ILE A 151 -9.51 43.82 65.15
CA ILE A 151 -9.63 44.36 63.78
C ILE A 151 -8.27 44.41 63.10
N VAL A 152 -7.21 44.85 63.79
CA VAL A 152 -5.86 44.93 63.22
C VAL A 152 -5.32 43.53 62.88
N GLU A 153 -5.55 42.55 63.76
CA GLU A 153 -5.21 41.15 63.48
C GLU A 153 -6.03 40.60 62.30
N ALA A 154 -7.34 40.85 62.27
CA ALA A 154 -8.22 40.39 61.21
C ALA A 154 -7.88 41.01 59.85
N LEU A 155 -7.57 42.32 59.80
CA LEU A 155 -7.11 43.03 58.59
C LEU A 155 -5.81 42.44 58.06
N SER A 156 -4.81 42.26 58.93
CA SER A 156 -3.50 41.71 58.57
C SER A 156 -3.61 40.29 58.01
N LYS A 157 -4.43 39.46 58.67
CA LYS A 157 -4.76 38.12 58.19
C LYS A 157 -5.48 38.16 56.85
N ARG A 158 -6.47 39.04 56.69
CA ARG A 158 -7.26 39.15 55.47
C ARG A 158 -6.41 39.57 54.27
N VAL A 159 -5.51 40.52 54.44
CA VAL A 159 -4.54 40.92 53.39
C VAL A 159 -3.71 39.73 52.95
N THR A 160 -3.14 38.99 53.91
CA THR A 160 -2.32 37.80 53.63
C THR A 160 -3.13 36.73 52.89
N ASP A 161 -4.39 36.51 53.28
CA ASP A 161 -5.26 35.52 52.66
C ASP A 161 -5.67 35.93 51.23
N ILE A 162 -5.98 37.22 51.00
CA ILE A 162 -6.28 37.75 49.66
C ILE A 162 -5.05 37.65 48.75
N GLU A 163 -3.86 37.99 49.24
CA GLU A 163 -2.61 37.87 48.47
C GLU A 163 -2.36 36.42 48.04
N LYS A 164 -2.52 35.45 48.94
CA LYS A 164 -2.40 34.02 48.60
C LYS A 164 -3.45 33.56 47.59
N CYS A 165 -4.68 34.07 47.68
CA CYS A 165 -5.72 33.72 46.71
C CYS A 165 -5.43 34.31 45.33
N ILE A 166 -4.97 35.57 45.25
CA ILE A 166 -4.54 36.20 44.00
C ILE A 166 -3.40 35.42 43.37
N GLU A 167 -2.41 34.99 44.17
CA GLU A 167 -1.29 34.19 43.67
C GLU A 167 -1.76 32.87 43.08
N LYS A 168 -2.62 32.12 43.80
CA LYS A 168 -3.22 30.88 43.29
C LYS A 168 -4.01 31.09 42.00
N GLN A 169 -4.77 32.18 41.90
CA GLN A 169 -5.57 32.47 40.72
C GLN A 169 -4.71 32.87 39.52
N ARG A 170 -3.58 33.56 39.75
CA ARG A 170 -2.57 33.81 38.71
C ARG A 170 -1.91 32.53 38.22
N GLN A 171 -1.51 31.66 39.14
CA GLN A 171 -0.94 30.36 38.80
C GLN A 171 -1.92 29.53 37.96
N PHE A 172 -3.20 29.50 38.33
CA PHE A 172 -4.23 28.83 37.55
C PHE A 172 -4.37 29.40 36.12
N GLU A 173 -4.40 30.72 35.98
CA GLU A 173 -4.49 31.38 34.67
C GLU A 173 -3.23 31.09 33.81
N GLU A 174 -2.05 31.08 34.41
CA GLU A 174 -0.80 30.74 33.72
C GLU A 174 -0.78 29.29 33.25
N GLU A 175 -1.10 28.33 34.14
CA GLU A 175 -1.16 26.90 33.81
C GLU A 175 -2.21 26.61 32.71
N THR A 176 -3.40 27.21 32.82
CA THR A 176 -4.47 27.04 31.82
C THR A 176 -4.16 27.72 30.49
N SER A 177 -3.53 28.90 30.50
CA SER A 177 -3.08 29.58 29.28
C SER A 177 -1.99 28.79 28.57
N GLY A 178 -1.02 28.26 29.32
CA GLY A 178 0.04 27.39 28.79
C GLY A 178 -0.53 26.15 28.12
N LEU A 179 -1.45 25.45 28.80
CA LEU A 179 -2.10 24.27 28.24
C LEU A 179 -2.95 24.62 27.00
N ARG A 180 -3.64 25.76 27.00
CA ARG A 180 -4.44 26.22 25.85
C ARG A 180 -3.57 26.51 24.62
N SER A 181 -2.39 27.09 24.82
CA SER A 181 -1.42 27.35 23.75
C SER A 181 -0.92 26.04 23.15
N TRP A 182 -0.45 25.13 24.01
CA TRP A 182 0.02 23.82 23.58
C TRP A 182 -1.07 23.02 22.84
N LEU A 183 -2.31 23.02 23.35
CA LEU A 183 -3.44 22.40 22.66
C LEU A 183 -3.69 23.00 21.28
N GLY A 184 -3.54 24.32 21.12
CA GLY A 184 -3.67 24.97 19.81
C GLY A 184 -2.60 24.50 18.82
N GLU A 185 -1.36 24.36 19.26
CA GLU A 185 -0.26 23.85 18.41
C GLU A 185 -0.49 22.38 18.02
N VAL A 186 -0.91 21.54 18.97
CA VAL A 186 -1.19 20.11 18.75
C VAL A 186 -2.40 19.90 17.86
N GLU A 187 -3.48 20.65 18.04
CA GLU A 187 -4.66 20.57 17.17
C GLU A 187 -4.30 20.87 15.71
N VAL A 188 -3.46 21.89 15.47
CA VAL A 188 -2.96 22.21 14.11
C VAL A 188 -2.07 21.09 13.56
N PHE A 189 -1.16 20.55 14.37
CA PHE A 189 -0.31 19.42 13.98
C PHE A 189 -1.15 18.19 13.58
N LEU A 190 -2.14 17.83 14.40
CA LEU A 190 -3.02 16.68 14.17
C LEU A 190 -3.95 16.87 12.95
N GLU A 191 -4.28 18.10 12.58
CA GLU A 191 -5.07 18.41 11.39
C GLU A 191 -4.24 18.45 10.10
N ALA A 192 -2.99 18.88 10.18
CA ALA A 192 -2.11 19.02 9.01
C ALA A 192 -1.46 17.68 8.57
N GLU A 193 -1.24 16.78 9.52
CA GLU A 193 -0.39 15.60 9.33
C GLU A 193 -1.19 14.35 9.00
N GLU A 194 -1.34 14.08 7.70
CA GLU A 194 -1.82 12.80 7.18
C GLU A 194 -0.66 11.82 6.94
N ALA A 195 -0.95 10.52 7.04
CA ALA A 195 0.06 9.47 6.88
C ALA A 195 0.62 9.43 5.44
N ALA A 196 1.94 9.48 5.29
CA ALA A 196 2.66 9.37 4.03
C ALA A 196 2.75 7.91 3.53
N VAL A 197 1.60 7.29 3.31
CA VAL A 197 1.47 5.86 2.95
C VAL A 197 2.35 5.49 1.74
N GLY A 198 3.15 4.42 1.87
CA GLY A 198 4.05 3.92 0.82
C GLY A 198 5.49 4.43 0.90
N ASP A 199 5.71 5.60 1.50
CA ASP A 199 7.03 6.15 1.80
C ASP A 199 7.46 5.77 3.23
N ILE A 200 8.33 4.77 3.33
CA ILE A 200 8.79 4.25 4.61
C ILE A 200 9.58 5.30 5.41
N GLU A 201 10.42 6.09 4.76
CA GLU A 201 11.29 7.07 5.45
C GLU A 201 10.43 8.19 6.05
N THR A 202 9.50 8.74 5.27
CA THR A 202 8.59 9.77 5.75
C THR A 202 7.68 9.23 6.85
N LEU A 203 7.10 8.02 6.71
CA LEU A 203 6.29 7.41 7.78
C LEU A 203 7.06 7.19 9.07
N GLN A 204 8.35 6.84 9.01
CA GLN A 204 9.19 6.72 10.20
C GLN A 204 9.36 8.06 10.88
N ALA A 205 9.65 9.12 10.13
CA ALA A 205 9.79 10.47 10.67
C ALA A 205 8.47 10.96 11.30
N GLN A 206 7.33 10.73 10.65
CA GLN A 206 6.01 11.06 11.20
C GLN A 206 5.71 10.28 12.48
N LEU A 207 6.06 8.98 12.52
CA LEU A 207 5.87 8.17 13.71
C LEU A 207 6.76 8.62 14.88
N GLU A 208 7.99 9.04 14.61
CA GLU A 208 8.88 9.62 15.63
C GLU A 208 8.30 10.89 16.23
N GLN A 209 7.80 11.81 15.40
CA GLN A 209 7.11 13.02 15.86
C GLN A 209 5.85 12.70 16.66
N SER A 210 5.05 11.74 16.19
CA SER A 210 3.85 11.28 16.89
C SER A 210 4.18 10.62 18.24
N ASN A 211 5.28 9.87 18.35
CA ASN A 211 5.73 9.30 19.62
C ASN A 211 6.22 10.40 20.59
N ALA A 212 6.94 11.41 20.10
CA ALA A 212 7.33 12.56 20.92
C ALA A 212 6.09 13.28 21.49
N LEU A 213 5.03 13.45 20.68
CA LEU A 213 3.76 13.99 21.15
C LEU A 213 3.10 13.11 22.23
N GLN A 214 3.19 11.78 22.13
CA GLN A 214 2.68 10.89 23.19
C GLN A 214 3.44 11.07 24.51
N ASP A 215 4.75 11.26 24.46
CA ASP A 215 5.59 11.51 25.64
C ASP A 215 5.29 12.89 26.27
N ASP A 216 5.06 13.91 25.44
CA ASP A 216 4.62 15.24 25.87
C ASP A 216 3.25 15.18 26.57
N ILE A 217 2.30 14.42 26.00
CA ILE A 217 0.98 14.17 26.62
C ILE A 217 1.14 13.55 28.00
N GLU A 218 1.98 12.51 28.14
CA GLU A 218 2.20 11.84 29.43
C GLU A 218 2.77 12.80 30.48
N THR A 219 3.70 13.66 30.08
CA THR A 219 4.30 14.67 30.95
C THR A 219 3.25 15.70 31.42
N LEU A 220 2.39 16.16 30.50
CA LEU A 220 1.37 17.18 30.75
C LEU A 220 0.16 16.67 31.54
N LYS A 221 -0.10 15.35 31.61
CA LYS A 221 -1.18 14.78 32.45
C LYS A 221 -1.10 15.26 33.89
N SER A 222 0.09 15.35 34.45
CA SER A 222 0.29 15.83 35.83
C SER A 222 -0.16 17.29 36.01
N ASN A 223 0.14 18.15 35.03
CA ASN A 223 -0.29 19.54 35.01
C ASN A 223 -1.81 19.67 34.88
N VAL A 224 -2.45 18.87 34.02
CA VAL A 224 -3.92 18.85 33.86
C VAL A 224 -4.61 18.48 35.18
N ILE A 225 -4.07 17.49 35.91
CA ILE A 225 -4.57 17.12 37.24
C ILE A 225 -4.40 18.27 38.23
N SER A 226 -3.25 18.96 38.23
CA SER A 226 -2.99 20.13 39.08
C SER A 226 -4.00 21.27 38.82
N ILE A 227 -4.25 21.58 37.55
CA ILE A 227 -5.25 22.56 37.11
C ILE A 227 -6.64 22.16 37.64
N GLY A 228 -7.01 20.87 37.52
CA GLY A 228 -8.29 20.35 38.00
C GLY A 228 -8.46 20.49 39.53
N VAL A 229 -7.42 20.18 40.31
CA VAL A 229 -7.44 20.34 41.78
C VAL A 229 -7.58 21.82 42.16
N THR A 230 -6.86 22.71 41.47
CA THR A 230 -6.92 24.16 41.70
C THR A 230 -8.30 24.72 41.32
N ALA A 231 -8.89 24.25 40.21
CA ALA A 231 -10.25 24.60 39.83
C ALA A 231 -11.28 24.15 40.88
N GLN A 232 -11.15 22.94 41.42
CA GLN A 232 -12.04 22.43 42.47
C GLN A 232 -11.97 23.27 43.75
N HIS A 233 -10.77 23.75 44.12
CA HIS A 233 -10.60 24.69 45.22
C HIS A 233 -11.39 25.99 44.99
N PHE A 234 -11.32 26.59 43.79
CA PHE A 234 -12.12 27.78 43.47
C PHE A 234 -13.63 27.49 43.42
N GLN A 235 -14.03 26.31 42.95
CA GLN A 235 -15.44 25.90 42.93
C GLN A 235 -16.03 25.74 44.33
N SER A 236 -15.23 25.30 45.31
CA SER A 236 -15.71 25.14 46.68
C SER A 236 -15.84 26.48 47.41
N ALA A 237 -14.81 27.33 47.33
CA ALA A 237 -14.68 28.50 48.20
C ALA A 237 -14.85 29.87 47.48
N GLY A 238 -15.10 29.88 46.17
CA GLY A 238 -15.36 31.08 45.39
C GLY A 238 -16.76 31.66 45.51
N ASP A 239 -16.96 32.88 45.01
CA ASP A 239 -18.28 33.46 44.74
C ASP A 239 -18.91 32.87 43.47
N LEU A 240 -20.20 33.13 43.23
CA LEU A 240 -20.93 32.53 42.11
C LEU A 240 -20.26 32.81 40.75
N GLU A 241 -19.81 34.05 40.54
CA GLU A 241 -19.19 34.48 39.28
C GLU A 241 -17.86 33.74 39.03
N LEU A 242 -16.99 33.61 40.05
CA LEU A 242 -15.75 32.85 39.93
C LEU A 242 -16.03 31.38 39.64
N LYS A 243 -17.02 30.78 40.33
CA LYS A 243 -17.38 29.36 40.14
C LYS A 243 -17.83 29.09 38.71
N GLU A 244 -18.70 29.93 38.16
CA GLU A 244 -19.21 29.79 36.80
C GLU A 244 -18.09 29.93 35.76
N ASN A 245 -17.23 30.96 35.92
CA ASN A 245 -16.10 31.17 35.02
C ASN A 245 -15.11 29.99 35.04
N VAL A 246 -14.67 29.56 36.24
CA VAL A 246 -13.74 28.42 36.39
C VAL A 246 -14.35 27.13 35.86
N SER A 247 -15.63 26.88 36.11
CA SER A 247 -16.34 25.70 35.59
C SER A 247 -16.39 25.69 34.06
N SER A 248 -16.75 26.83 33.44
CA SER A 248 -16.80 26.96 31.99
C SER A 248 -15.42 26.77 31.34
N GLN A 249 -14.38 27.41 31.89
CA GLN A 249 -13.02 27.28 31.37
C GLN A 249 -12.50 25.85 31.51
N LEU A 250 -12.70 25.21 32.67
CA LEU A 250 -12.26 23.83 32.90
C LEU A 250 -12.99 22.86 31.97
N ALA A 251 -14.31 23.01 31.80
CA ALA A 251 -15.09 22.14 30.92
C ALA A 251 -14.58 22.19 29.46
N LEU A 252 -14.34 23.40 28.93
CA LEU A 252 -13.78 23.58 27.58
C LEU A 252 -12.36 23.01 27.45
N LEU A 253 -11.53 23.20 28.48
CA LEU A 253 -10.14 22.75 28.46
C LEU A 253 -10.04 21.23 28.55
N THR A 254 -10.87 20.60 29.39
CA THR A 254 -10.96 19.15 29.52
C THR A 254 -11.46 18.51 28.22
N ASP A 255 -12.52 19.05 27.61
CA ASP A 255 -13.05 18.54 26.34
C ASP A 255 -11.99 18.58 25.21
N ARG A 256 -11.28 19.72 25.08
CA ARG A 256 -10.19 19.85 24.11
C ARG A 256 -9.03 18.90 24.40
N TRP A 257 -8.64 18.76 25.66
CA TRP A 257 -7.59 17.83 26.08
C TRP A 257 -7.93 16.37 25.78
N GLU A 258 -9.14 15.94 26.12
CA GLU A 258 -9.61 14.57 25.84
C GLU A 258 -9.68 14.31 24.33
N ASN A 259 -10.17 15.27 23.55
CA ASN A 259 -10.20 15.19 22.09
C ASN A 259 -8.78 15.11 21.49
N ALA A 260 -7.86 15.97 21.93
CA ALA A 260 -6.48 15.98 21.48
C ALA A 260 -5.77 14.64 21.79
N ILE A 261 -5.95 14.08 22.99
CA ILE A 261 -5.40 12.75 23.33
C ILE A 261 -5.98 11.68 22.41
N ALA A 262 -7.31 11.66 22.25
CA ALA A 262 -7.97 10.64 21.44
C ALA A 262 -7.48 10.69 19.99
N LYS A 263 -7.40 11.89 19.40
CA LYS A 263 -6.87 12.11 18.05
C LYS A 263 -5.39 11.75 17.94
N ALA A 264 -4.55 12.17 18.90
CA ALA A 264 -3.13 11.83 18.89
C ALA A 264 -2.90 10.32 18.98
N ALA A 265 -3.65 9.61 19.83
CA ALA A 265 -3.59 8.15 19.93
C ALA A 265 -4.07 7.47 18.63
N GLN A 266 -5.14 7.97 18.02
CA GLN A 266 -5.64 7.47 16.74
C GLN A 266 -4.61 7.69 15.61
N GLN A 267 -4.02 8.88 15.51
CA GLN A 267 -3.00 9.20 14.52
C GLN A 267 -1.77 8.30 14.71
N ASN A 268 -1.28 8.14 15.95
CA ASN A 268 -0.14 7.27 16.24
C ASN A 268 -0.41 5.81 15.86
N ALA A 269 -1.60 5.29 16.18
CA ALA A 269 -2.01 3.94 15.79
C ALA A 269 -2.11 3.79 14.26
N SER A 270 -2.67 4.79 13.58
CA SER A 270 -2.78 4.81 12.11
C SER A 270 -1.41 4.86 11.44
N LEU A 271 -0.47 5.66 11.95
CA LEU A 271 0.90 5.75 11.44
C LEU A 271 1.64 4.42 11.62
N LYS A 272 1.50 3.76 12.78
CA LYS A 272 2.07 2.43 13.03
C LYS A 272 1.52 1.39 12.06
N ASP A 273 0.21 1.36 11.86
CA ASP A 273 -0.45 0.44 10.94
C ASP A 273 -0.03 0.69 9.47
N ALA A 274 -0.01 1.97 9.05
CA ALA A 274 0.45 2.37 7.72
C ALA A 274 1.92 1.97 7.47
N LEU A 275 2.81 2.20 8.44
CA LEU A 275 4.22 1.81 8.34
C LEU A 275 4.39 0.30 8.27
N GLN A 276 3.65 -0.46 9.08
CA GLN A 276 3.68 -1.92 9.05
C GLN A 276 3.21 -2.47 7.71
N LYS A 277 2.09 -1.96 7.18
CA LYS A 277 1.55 -2.38 5.88
C LYS A 277 2.51 -2.01 4.75
N SER A 278 3.06 -0.79 4.75
CA SER A 278 4.02 -0.33 3.74
C SER A 278 5.25 -1.23 3.72
N ARG A 279 5.86 -1.51 4.88
CA ARG A 279 7.00 -2.44 4.98
C ARG A 279 6.66 -3.85 4.51
N LYS A 280 5.45 -4.33 4.78
CA LYS A 280 5.00 -5.66 4.35
C LYS A 280 4.95 -5.74 2.82
N VAL A 281 4.31 -4.78 2.15
CA VAL A 281 4.23 -4.71 0.68
C VAL A 281 5.62 -4.63 0.08
N TRP A 282 6.47 -3.73 0.58
CA TRP A 282 7.86 -3.60 0.10
C TRP A 282 8.65 -4.91 0.21
N LYS A 283 8.54 -5.60 1.35
CA LYS A 283 9.21 -6.88 1.58
C LYS A 283 8.70 -7.97 0.64
N GLU A 284 7.38 -8.14 0.53
CA GLU A 284 6.79 -9.15 -0.36
C GLU A 284 7.11 -8.88 -1.83
N MET A 285 7.17 -7.60 -2.23
CA MET A 285 7.59 -7.18 -3.56
C MET A 285 9.05 -7.51 -3.84
N GLU A 286 9.96 -7.29 -2.88
CA GLU A 286 11.38 -7.66 -2.99
C GLU A 286 11.57 -9.18 -3.07
N GLU A 287 10.87 -9.93 -2.21
CA GLU A 287 10.88 -11.40 -2.22
C GLU A 287 10.37 -11.96 -3.56
N LEU A 288 9.29 -11.39 -4.12
CA LEU A 288 8.75 -11.83 -5.41
C LEU A 288 9.67 -11.44 -6.59
N ASN A 289 10.28 -10.25 -6.56
CA ASN A 289 11.26 -9.84 -7.57
C ASN A 289 12.49 -10.77 -7.58
N SER A 290 13.04 -11.08 -6.41
CA SER A 290 14.15 -12.02 -6.27
C SER A 290 13.78 -13.43 -6.77
N TRP A 291 12.54 -13.86 -6.49
CA TRP A 291 12.03 -15.12 -7.01
C TRP A 291 11.86 -15.11 -8.54
N LEU A 292 11.39 -13.99 -9.12
CA LEU A 292 11.31 -13.79 -10.57
C LEU A 292 12.70 -13.82 -11.22
N ASP A 293 13.71 -13.18 -10.61
CA ASP A 293 15.10 -13.23 -11.09
C ASP A 293 15.60 -14.68 -11.18
N GLY A 294 15.35 -15.47 -10.14
CA GLY A 294 15.70 -16.89 -10.10
C GLY A 294 14.96 -17.70 -11.17
N THR A 295 13.65 -17.48 -11.30
CA THR A 295 12.80 -18.20 -12.26
C THR A 295 13.19 -17.89 -13.70
N GLU A 296 13.45 -16.62 -14.02
CA GLU A 296 13.95 -16.19 -15.32
C GLU A 296 15.30 -16.81 -15.68
N SER A 297 16.18 -17.01 -14.69
CA SER A 297 17.46 -17.69 -14.88
C SER A 297 17.33 -19.21 -15.07
N GLU A 298 16.26 -19.83 -14.55
CA GLU A 298 15.99 -21.26 -14.73
C GLU A 298 15.41 -21.58 -16.11
N ILE A 299 14.81 -20.59 -16.79
CA ILE A 299 14.23 -20.76 -18.11
C ILE A 299 15.34 -21.06 -19.13
N PRO A 300 15.35 -22.25 -19.74
CA PRO A 300 16.39 -22.63 -20.70
C PRO A 300 16.34 -21.72 -21.93
N ALA A 301 17.51 -21.45 -22.51
CA ALA A 301 17.61 -20.74 -23.79
C ALA A 301 16.88 -21.51 -24.89
N ILE A 302 16.33 -20.77 -25.86
CA ILE A 302 15.72 -21.36 -27.05
C ILE A 302 16.85 -21.98 -27.89
N SER A 303 17.00 -23.29 -27.83
CA SER A 303 17.91 -24.07 -28.67
C SER A 303 17.11 -25.05 -29.53
N ALA A 304 17.66 -25.42 -30.69
CA ALA A 304 17.10 -26.49 -31.50
C ALA A 304 17.07 -27.79 -30.66
N ILE A 305 15.93 -28.47 -30.65
CA ILE A 305 15.76 -29.74 -29.94
C ILE A 305 15.92 -30.85 -30.97
N GLU A 306 17.01 -31.59 -30.91
CA GLU A 306 17.34 -32.59 -31.94
C GLU A 306 17.00 -34.01 -31.51
N THR A 307 16.88 -34.26 -30.19
CA THR A 307 16.61 -35.60 -29.65
C THR A 307 15.34 -35.68 -28.81
N THR A 308 14.72 -36.86 -28.77
CA THR A 308 13.57 -37.16 -27.89
C THR A 308 13.92 -36.98 -26.40
N SER A 309 15.19 -37.22 -26.03
CA SER A 309 15.66 -37.03 -24.66
C SER A 309 15.70 -35.56 -24.29
N GLU A 310 16.25 -34.70 -25.15
CA GLU A 310 16.23 -33.24 -24.96
C GLU A 310 14.81 -32.70 -24.88
N LEU A 311 13.90 -33.16 -25.77
CA LEU A 311 12.51 -32.73 -25.74
C LEU A 311 11.83 -33.05 -24.39
N ASN A 312 12.01 -34.26 -23.88
CA ASN A 312 11.41 -34.66 -22.61
C ASN A 312 12.04 -33.92 -21.42
N THR A 313 13.35 -33.70 -21.43
CA THR A 313 14.03 -32.92 -20.38
C THR A 313 13.56 -31.47 -20.38
N SER A 314 13.51 -30.81 -21.55
CA SER A 314 13.05 -29.43 -21.67
C SER A 314 11.58 -29.27 -21.31
N LEU A 315 10.72 -30.21 -21.74
CA LEU A 315 9.31 -30.22 -21.35
C LEU A 315 9.16 -30.41 -19.83
N SER A 316 9.87 -31.37 -19.24
CA SER A 316 9.81 -31.60 -17.79
C SER A 316 10.29 -30.39 -16.99
N LEU A 317 11.32 -29.69 -17.45
CA LEU A 317 11.82 -28.49 -16.79
C LEU A 317 10.79 -27.35 -16.89
N ILE A 318 10.27 -27.08 -18.09
CA ILE A 318 9.27 -26.03 -18.29
C ILE A 318 7.95 -26.33 -17.56
N THR A 319 7.50 -27.59 -17.50
CA THR A 319 6.34 -27.98 -16.69
C THR A 319 6.60 -27.70 -15.20
N LYS A 320 7.79 -28.04 -14.68
CA LYS A 320 8.14 -27.75 -13.29
C LYS A 320 8.17 -26.24 -13.00
N ILE A 321 8.74 -25.45 -13.91
CA ILE A 321 8.77 -23.98 -13.79
C ILE A 321 7.35 -23.42 -13.84
N LYS A 322 6.48 -23.93 -14.72
CA LYS A 322 5.08 -23.55 -14.81
C LYS A 322 4.31 -23.87 -13.52
N ASP A 323 4.46 -25.07 -12.97
CA ASP A 323 3.79 -25.46 -11.72
C ASP A 323 4.25 -24.59 -10.55
N ASN A 324 5.54 -24.26 -10.50
CA ASN A 324 6.09 -23.34 -9.52
C ASN A 324 5.50 -21.92 -9.68
N LEU A 325 5.37 -21.42 -10.91
CA LEU A 325 4.75 -20.12 -11.20
C LEU A 325 3.28 -20.11 -10.77
N ASP A 326 2.53 -21.15 -11.11
CA ASP A 326 1.13 -21.27 -10.72
C ASP A 326 0.97 -21.28 -9.19
N SER A 327 1.91 -21.89 -8.45
CA SER A 327 1.89 -21.89 -6.98
C SER A 327 2.09 -20.50 -6.34
N LYS A 328 2.64 -19.54 -7.09
CA LYS A 328 2.95 -18.18 -6.64
C LYS A 328 1.89 -17.13 -7.02
N VAL A 329 0.85 -17.54 -7.76
CA VAL A 329 -0.27 -16.66 -8.17
C VAL A 329 -0.98 -16.09 -6.94
N ASP A 330 -1.27 -16.91 -5.94
CA ASP A 330 -1.97 -16.48 -4.72
C ASP A 330 -1.16 -15.41 -3.96
N GLU A 331 0.17 -15.52 -3.91
CA GLU A 331 1.05 -14.54 -3.27
C GLU A 331 1.04 -13.19 -4.00
N LEU A 332 0.98 -13.20 -5.34
CA LEU A 332 0.83 -11.99 -6.15
C LEU A 332 -0.55 -11.34 -5.95
N GLU A 333 -1.61 -12.14 -5.86
CA GLU A 333 -2.97 -11.64 -5.59
C GLU A 333 -3.08 -11.03 -4.19
N ASP A 334 -2.48 -11.67 -3.18
CA ASP A 334 -2.40 -11.16 -1.82
C ASP A 334 -1.63 -9.83 -1.76
N LEU A 335 -0.48 -9.73 -2.44
CA LEU A 335 0.31 -8.51 -2.54
C LEU A 335 -0.50 -7.37 -3.17
N ASN A 336 -1.14 -7.62 -4.31
CA ASN A 336 -2.02 -6.67 -4.99
C ASN A 336 -3.23 -6.29 -4.12
N GLY A 337 -3.73 -7.22 -3.31
CA GLY A 337 -4.81 -6.98 -2.35
C GLY A 337 -4.39 -6.10 -1.18
N LEU A 338 -3.16 -6.27 -0.67
CA LEU A 338 -2.57 -5.44 0.38
C LEU A 338 -2.31 -4.01 -0.11
N ASP A 339 -1.76 -3.87 -1.31
CA ASP A 339 -1.53 -2.57 -1.92
C ASP A 339 -2.83 -1.80 -2.14
N LYS A 340 -3.88 -2.43 -2.71
CA LYS A 340 -5.19 -1.77 -2.86
C LYS A 340 -5.79 -1.30 -1.54
N LYS A 341 -5.67 -2.10 -0.48
CA LYS A 341 -6.14 -1.72 0.87
C LYS A 341 -5.34 -0.54 1.42
N MET A 342 -4.07 -0.43 1.06
CA MET A 342 -3.18 0.66 1.44
C MET A 342 -3.48 1.93 0.64
N MET A 343 -3.69 1.81 -0.68
CA MET A 343 -3.94 2.93 -1.61
C MET A 343 -5.35 3.54 -1.50
N ASN A 344 -6.30 2.88 -0.82
CA ASN A 344 -7.64 3.42 -0.56
C ASN A 344 -7.67 4.58 0.46
N VAL A 345 -6.53 4.98 1.03
CA VAL A 345 -6.42 6.20 1.83
C VAL A 345 -6.32 7.41 0.89
N GLU A 346 -7.19 8.42 1.03
CA GLU A 346 -7.44 9.50 0.05
C GLU A 346 -6.20 10.26 -0.47
N LYS A 347 -5.05 10.22 0.21
CA LYS A 347 -3.76 10.77 -0.27
C LYS A 347 -2.64 9.75 -0.52
N ALA A 348 -2.87 8.45 -0.29
CA ALA A 348 -1.91 7.39 -0.68
C ALA A 348 -1.66 7.35 -2.19
N GLN A 349 -2.61 7.85 -2.99
CA GLN A 349 -2.51 8.06 -4.44
C GLN A 349 -1.34 8.96 -4.90
N GLN A 350 -0.65 9.64 -3.98
CA GLN A 350 0.52 10.46 -4.30
C GLN A 350 1.85 9.68 -4.23
N CYS A 351 1.87 8.47 -3.68
CA CYS A 351 3.07 7.64 -3.63
C CYS A 351 3.31 6.95 -4.98
N SER A 352 3.77 7.74 -5.97
CA SER A 352 4.01 7.30 -7.35
C SER A 352 5.04 6.18 -7.45
N GLU A 353 6.00 6.10 -6.53
CA GLU A 353 7.12 5.16 -6.63
C GLU A 353 6.69 3.73 -6.32
N LEU A 354 6.04 3.48 -5.17
CA LEU A 354 5.55 2.14 -4.81
C LEU A 354 4.54 1.61 -5.84
N ALA A 355 3.63 2.48 -6.30
CA ALA A 355 2.67 2.12 -7.34
C ALA A 355 3.35 1.73 -8.66
N GLN A 356 4.39 2.48 -9.07
CA GLN A 356 5.14 2.17 -10.30
C GLN A 356 5.90 0.84 -10.17
N MET A 357 6.58 0.60 -9.05
CA MET A 357 7.32 -0.66 -8.84
C MET A 357 6.40 -1.89 -8.80
N LEU A 358 5.20 -1.75 -8.25
CA LEU A 358 4.21 -2.83 -8.28
C LEU A 358 3.66 -3.08 -9.69
N GLU A 359 3.45 -2.03 -10.48
CA GLU A 359 3.06 -2.16 -11.89
C GLU A 359 4.17 -2.86 -12.70
N ASP A 360 5.43 -2.44 -12.52
CA ASP A 360 6.58 -3.07 -13.17
C ASP A 360 6.70 -4.56 -12.79
N LEU A 361 6.45 -4.90 -11.52
CA LEU A 361 6.41 -6.29 -11.03
C LEU A 361 5.28 -7.09 -11.69
N ASN A 362 4.07 -6.51 -11.77
CA ASN A 362 2.92 -7.15 -12.40
C ASN A 362 3.14 -7.36 -13.91
N ASP A 363 3.74 -6.40 -14.60
CA ASP A 363 4.11 -6.50 -16.01
C ASP A 363 5.16 -7.58 -16.23
N ARG A 364 6.20 -7.61 -15.39
CA ARG A 364 7.23 -8.65 -15.42
C ARG A 364 6.62 -10.03 -15.23
N TRP A 365 5.76 -10.21 -14.22
CA TRP A 365 5.04 -11.45 -13.99
C TRP A 365 4.19 -11.87 -15.19
N ARG A 366 3.42 -10.94 -15.77
CA ARG A 366 2.55 -11.21 -16.92
C ARG A 366 3.37 -11.66 -18.13
N ASN A 367 4.48 -10.98 -18.42
CA ASN A 367 5.35 -11.30 -19.54
C ASN A 367 6.01 -12.67 -19.34
N LEU A 368 6.54 -12.95 -18.15
CA LEU A 368 7.15 -14.23 -17.81
C LEU A 368 6.14 -15.38 -17.90
N SER A 369 4.93 -15.18 -17.36
CA SER A 369 3.85 -16.15 -17.42
C SER A 369 3.43 -16.45 -18.86
N ALA A 370 3.30 -15.41 -19.70
CA ALA A 370 2.99 -15.59 -21.11
C ALA A 370 4.07 -16.41 -21.83
N GLU A 371 5.35 -16.12 -21.58
CA GLU A 371 6.48 -16.82 -22.17
C GLU A 371 6.54 -18.30 -21.75
N ILE A 372 6.41 -18.58 -20.45
CA ILE A 372 6.41 -19.95 -19.91
C ILE A 372 5.23 -20.75 -20.49
N ASN A 373 4.03 -20.18 -20.52
CA ASN A 373 2.84 -20.84 -21.05
C ASN A 373 2.95 -21.09 -22.56
N ALA A 374 3.47 -20.13 -23.32
CA ALA A 374 3.70 -20.28 -24.75
C ALA A 374 4.72 -21.40 -25.03
N ARG A 375 5.84 -21.43 -24.32
CA ARG A 375 6.86 -22.49 -24.46
C ARG A 375 6.33 -23.85 -24.04
N HIS A 376 5.62 -23.93 -22.92
CA HIS A 376 5.00 -25.18 -22.46
C HIS A 376 4.03 -25.71 -23.51
N GLY A 377 3.15 -24.85 -24.04
CA GLY A 377 2.21 -25.19 -25.10
C GLY A 377 2.92 -25.73 -26.35
N LEU A 378 3.94 -25.01 -26.83
CA LEU A 378 4.70 -25.42 -28.01
C LEU A 378 5.40 -26.77 -27.81
N LEU A 379 6.10 -26.98 -26.69
CA LEU A 379 6.80 -28.24 -26.40
C LEU A 379 5.82 -29.41 -26.20
N SER A 380 4.67 -29.16 -25.56
CA SER A 380 3.63 -30.17 -25.36
C SER A 380 3.02 -30.60 -26.70
N THR A 381 2.66 -29.64 -27.57
CA THR A 381 2.18 -29.93 -28.93
C THR A 381 3.24 -30.62 -29.77
N CYS A 382 4.51 -30.21 -29.69
CA CYS A 382 5.60 -30.89 -30.40
C CYS A 382 5.78 -32.34 -29.94
N LYS A 383 5.67 -32.60 -28.63
CA LYS A 383 5.73 -33.95 -28.08
C LYS A 383 4.56 -34.80 -28.59
N GLU A 384 3.33 -34.31 -28.49
CA GLU A 384 2.14 -35.02 -28.98
C GLU A 384 2.24 -35.29 -30.49
N ASN A 385 2.62 -34.28 -31.28
CA ASN A 385 2.80 -34.42 -32.72
C ASN A 385 3.91 -35.43 -33.06
N TYR A 386 5.01 -35.45 -32.30
CA TYR A 386 6.08 -36.42 -32.52
C TYR A 386 5.68 -37.83 -32.09
N GLU A 387 4.97 -37.99 -30.97
CA GLU A 387 4.40 -39.28 -30.56
C GLU A 387 3.40 -39.77 -31.62
N ASN A 388 2.56 -38.89 -32.15
CA ASN A 388 1.66 -39.18 -33.26
C ASN A 388 2.42 -39.52 -34.55
N PHE A 389 3.49 -38.81 -34.89
CA PHE A 389 4.34 -39.13 -36.05
C PHE A 389 5.04 -40.48 -35.86
N ARG A 390 5.60 -40.75 -34.69
CA ARG A 390 6.22 -42.04 -34.35
C ARG A 390 5.20 -43.16 -34.37
N TYR A 391 4.01 -42.96 -33.81
CA TYR A 391 2.90 -43.92 -33.86
C TYR A 391 2.46 -44.14 -35.31
N PHE A 392 2.24 -43.08 -36.08
CA PHE A 392 1.89 -43.16 -37.49
C PHE A 392 2.92 -43.96 -38.30
N ILE A 393 4.22 -43.75 -38.07
CA ILE A 393 5.32 -44.44 -38.76
C ILE A 393 5.57 -45.87 -38.22
N PHE A 394 5.34 -46.14 -36.93
CA PHE A 394 5.76 -47.40 -36.28
C PHE A 394 4.62 -48.38 -35.97
N THR A 395 3.44 -47.89 -35.59
CA THR A 395 2.33 -48.72 -35.08
C THR A 395 1.10 -48.70 -35.97
N SER A 396 0.93 -47.70 -36.84
CA SER A 396 -0.25 -47.67 -37.71
C SER A 396 -0.18 -48.76 -38.78
N GLU A 397 -1.35 -49.31 -39.08
CA GLU A 397 -1.65 -50.19 -40.22
C GLU A 397 -1.01 -49.70 -41.54
N LEU A 398 -0.71 -48.40 -41.64
CA LEU A 398 -0.22 -47.65 -42.78
C LEU A 398 1.27 -47.80 -43.10
N SER A 399 2.20 -47.87 -42.13
CA SER A 399 3.62 -48.13 -42.46
C SER A 399 3.79 -49.55 -42.99
N SER A 400 3.00 -50.47 -42.42
CA SER A 400 2.81 -51.79 -43.00
C SER A 400 2.11 -51.69 -44.35
N ALA A 401 1.02 -50.94 -44.52
CA ALA A 401 0.27 -50.91 -45.78
C ALA A 401 1.01 -50.21 -46.91
N GLU A 402 1.71 -49.10 -46.66
CA GLU A 402 2.45 -48.31 -47.62
C GLU A 402 3.81 -48.95 -47.92
N SER A 403 4.54 -49.47 -46.92
CA SER A 403 5.72 -50.30 -47.21
C SER A 403 5.34 -51.60 -47.90
N LYS A 404 4.27 -52.30 -47.47
CA LYS A 404 3.77 -53.49 -48.18
C LYS A 404 3.22 -53.16 -49.56
N TRP A 405 2.59 -52.01 -49.75
CA TRP A 405 2.11 -51.57 -51.06
C TRP A 405 3.30 -51.27 -51.97
N LEU A 406 4.35 -50.61 -51.46
CA LEU A 406 5.61 -50.42 -52.18
C LEU A 406 6.30 -51.76 -52.47
N ASP A 407 6.32 -52.71 -51.52
CA ASP A 407 6.86 -54.07 -51.72
C ASP A 407 6.05 -54.85 -52.76
N GLN A 408 4.71 -54.75 -52.73
CA GLN A 408 3.80 -55.39 -53.69
C GLN A 408 3.88 -54.74 -55.07
N LEU A 409 4.07 -53.42 -55.15
CA LEU A 409 4.35 -52.73 -56.40
C LEU A 409 5.65 -53.23 -56.98
N GLU A 410 6.72 -53.30 -56.18
CA GLU A 410 8.01 -53.82 -56.60
C GLU A 410 7.91 -55.29 -57.07
N GLU A 411 7.16 -56.14 -56.37
CA GLU A 411 6.89 -57.51 -56.78
C GLU A 411 6.08 -57.58 -58.10
N LYS A 412 5.06 -56.73 -58.27
CA LYS A 412 4.27 -56.64 -59.51
C LYS A 412 5.12 -56.15 -60.68
N LEU A 413 6.01 -55.19 -60.46
CA LEU A 413 6.97 -54.69 -61.46
C LEU A 413 8.03 -55.73 -61.83
N GLU A 414 8.45 -56.59 -60.90
CA GLU A 414 9.33 -57.72 -61.23
C GLU A 414 8.58 -58.83 -61.97
N LYS A 415 7.30 -59.07 -61.64
CA LYS A 415 6.45 -60.04 -62.34
C LYS A 415 6.09 -59.58 -63.75
N SER A 416 5.83 -58.30 -63.98
CA SER A 416 5.49 -57.78 -65.31
C SER A 416 6.69 -57.83 -66.29
N LYS A 417 7.92 -57.78 -65.76
CA LYS A 417 9.15 -58.07 -66.53
C LYS A 417 9.23 -59.54 -66.97
N LEU A 418 8.54 -60.45 -66.29
CA LEU A 418 8.49 -61.87 -66.60
C LEU A 418 7.24 -62.22 -67.42
N LYS A 419 7.46 -62.48 -68.72
CA LYS A 419 6.50 -63.15 -69.64
C LYS A 419 5.08 -62.56 -69.65
N ILE A 420 4.88 -61.56 -70.50
CA ILE A 420 3.55 -61.18 -70.95
C ILE A 420 3.59 -61.19 -72.48
N THR A 421 2.76 -62.04 -73.11
CA THR A 421 3.06 -62.49 -74.48
C THR A 421 1.92 -62.34 -75.47
N ASP A 422 0.73 -61.97 -75.00
CA ASP A 422 -0.51 -61.93 -75.78
C ASP A 422 -1.24 -60.60 -75.52
N ALA A 423 -1.94 -60.01 -76.51
CA ALA A 423 -2.57 -58.69 -76.38
C ALA A 423 -3.56 -58.60 -75.19
N GLU A 424 -4.30 -59.68 -74.92
CA GLU A 424 -5.21 -59.81 -73.79
C GLU A 424 -4.46 -59.89 -72.45
N GLU A 425 -3.31 -60.57 -72.41
CA GLU A 425 -2.46 -60.67 -71.21
C GLU A 425 -1.74 -59.34 -70.91
N ILE A 426 -1.29 -58.62 -71.95
CA ILE A 426 -0.71 -57.27 -71.82
C ILE A 426 -1.78 -56.29 -71.32
N SER A 427 -2.99 -56.35 -71.87
CA SER A 427 -4.10 -55.52 -71.42
C SER A 427 -4.54 -55.85 -69.99
N ALA A 428 -4.55 -57.13 -69.60
CA ALA A 428 -4.85 -57.55 -68.23
C ALA A 428 -3.76 -57.11 -67.25
N ALA A 429 -2.48 -57.17 -67.63
CA ALA A 429 -1.37 -56.68 -66.82
C ALA A 429 -1.38 -55.15 -66.68
N LEU A 430 -1.72 -54.41 -67.74
CA LEU A 430 -1.94 -52.96 -67.69
C LEU A 430 -3.09 -52.60 -66.76
N TYR A 431 -4.21 -53.31 -66.87
CA TYR A 431 -5.37 -53.10 -66.01
C TYR A 431 -5.05 -53.39 -64.54
N ASP A 432 -4.36 -54.51 -64.26
CA ASP A 432 -3.93 -54.87 -62.90
C ASP A 432 -2.92 -53.87 -62.30
N LEU A 433 -2.03 -53.30 -63.13
CA LEU A 433 -1.09 -52.26 -62.70
C LEU A 433 -1.80 -50.92 -62.45
N ASP A 434 -2.68 -50.48 -63.36
CA ASP A 434 -3.45 -49.23 -63.22
C ASP A 434 -4.42 -49.30 -62.03
N GLU A 435 -5.13 -50.41 -61.85
CA GLU A 435 -6.00 -50.63 -60.70
C GLU A 435 -5.22 -50.63 -59.38
N PHE A 436 -4.03 -51.24 -59.37
CA PHE A 436 -3.16 -51.26 -58.19
C PHE A 436 -2.58 -49.88 -57.87
N LEU A 437 -2.20 -49.08 -58.87
CA LEU A 437 -1.75 -47.69 -58.67
C LEU A 437 -2.88 -46.79 -58.15
N ARG A 438 -4.11 -46.96 -58.64
CA ARG A 438 -5.30 -46.23 -58.16
C ARG A 438 -5.70 -46.60 -56.73
N SER A 439 -5.27 -47.77 -56.25
CA SER A 439 -5.52 -48.22 -54.87
C SER A 439 -4.61 -47.56 -53.82
N HIS A 440 -3.63 -46.73 -54.26
CA HIS A 440 -2.73 -46.01 -53.36
C HIS A 440 -3.50 -45.04 -52.44
N SER A 441 -3.25 -45.14 -51.14
CA SER A 441 -3.82 -44.23 -50.14
C SER A 441 -3.03 -42.92 -50.04
N ASN A 442 -3.64 -41.82 -49.58
CA ASN A 442 -2.96 -40.54 -49.32
C ASN A 442 -2.08 -40.53 -48.04
N ALA A 443 -1.41 -41.63 -47.78
CA ALA A 443 -0.62 -41.89 -46.58
C ALA A 443 0.67 -41.06 -46.53
N LEU A 444 1.45 -41.07 -47.63
CA LEU A 444 2.64 -40.25 -47.81
C LEU A 444 2.35 -38.75 -47.65
N GLU A 445 1.26 -38.24 -48.22
CA GLU A 445 0.86 -36.82 -48.14
C GLU A 445 0.57 -36.41 -46.69
N ARG A 446 -0.11 -37.27 -45.91
CA ARG A 446 -0.35 -37.05 -44.49
C ARG A 446 0.95 -37.07 -43.68
N ALA A 447 1.86 -37.99 -44.00
CA ALA A 447 3.17 -38.10 -43.34
C ALA A 447 4.03 -36.84 -43.57
N GLN A 448 4.05 -36.34 -44.81
CA GLN A 448 4.72 -35.10 -45.20
C GLN A 448 4.14 -33.91 -44.45
N LYS A 449 2.80 -33.78 -44.39
CA LYS A 449 2.13 -32.68 -43.68
C LYS A 449 2.43 -32.66 -42.17
N ILE A 450 2.42 -33.83 -41.51
CA ILE A 450 2.78 -33.94 -40.09
C ILE A 450 4.27 -33.59 -39.90
N GLY A 451 5.13 -34.04 -40.81
CA GLY A 451 6.55 -33.76 -40.78
C GLY A 451 6.94 -32.30 -41.00
N GLU A 452 6.25 -31.62 -41.92
CA GLU A 452 6.39 -30.19 -42.17
C GLU A 452 5.99 -29.37 -40.94
N SER A 453 4.93 -29.76 -40.23
CA SER A 453 4.51 -29.13 -38.97
C SER A 453 5.57 -29.26 -37.87
N LEU A 454 6.17 -30.45 -37.73
CA LEU A 454 7.25 -30.70 -36.78
C LEU A 454 8.54 -29.94 -37.15
N THR A 455 8.89 -29.93 -38.43
CA THR A 455 10.05 -29.20 -38.98
C THR A 455 9.91 -27.69 -38.80
N SER A 456 8.71 -27.15 -39.06
CA SER A 456 8.41 -25.72 -38.89
C SER A 456 8.48 -25.28 -37.42
N SER A 457 8.26 -26.21 -36.50
CA SER A 457 8.36 -25.98 -35.05
C SER A 457 9.78 -26.14 -34.51
N GLY A 458 10.76 -26.52 -35.34
CA GLY A 458 12.18 -26.62 -34.98
C GLY A 458 12.53 -27.81 -34.07
N VAL A 459 11.67 -28.83 -34.00
CA VAL A 459 11.83 -29.98 -33.12
C VAL A 459 12.04 -31.26 -33.93
N MET A 460 13.17 -31.93 -33.70
CA MET A 460 13.59 -33.19 -34.34
C MET A 460 13.61 -33.14 -35.87
N THR A 461 13.93 -31.97 -36.43
CA THR A 461 13.94 -31.69 -37.87
C THR A 461 14.72 -32.73 -38.67
N VAL A 462 15.93 -33.09 -38.25
CA VAL A 462 16.79 -34.03 -39.00
C VAL A 462 16.19 -35.44 -39.05
N ALA A 463 15.66 -35.94 -37.92
CA ALA A 463 15.07 -37.27 -37.86
C ALA A 463 13.76 -37.37 -38.66
N VAL A 464 12.92 -36.35 -38.57
CA VAL A 464 11.66 -36.23 -39.32
C VAL A 464 11.92 -36.12 -40.82
N GLN A 465 12.83 -35.22 -41.23
CA GLN A 465 13.19 -35.03 -42.64
C GLN A 465 13.83 -36.27 -43.26
N SER A 466 14.74 -36.94 -42.55
CA SER A 466 15.38 -38.17 -43.05
C SER A 466 14.37 -39.29 -43.31
N THR A 467 13.40 -39.46 -42.39
CA THR A 467 12.36 -40.49 -42.52
C THR A 467 11.42 -40.19 -43.70
N ILE A 468 11.00 -38.93 -43.85
CA ILE A 468 10.14 -38.50 -44.96
C ILE A 468 10.87 -38.57 -46.29
N HIS A 469 12.14 -38.19 -46.32
CA HIS A 469 12.97 -38.25 -47.52
C HIS A 469 13.15 -39.70 -47.99
N ASN A 470 13.42 -40.64 -47.08
CA ASN A 470 13.56 -42.05 -47.42
C ASN A 470 12.25 -42.62 -48.03
N LEU A 471 11.11 -42.36 -47.39
CA LEU A 471 9.80 -42.80 -47.88
C LEU A 471 9.43 -42.16 -49.22
N SER A 472 9.64 -40.85 -49.37
CA SER A 472 9.32 -40.13 -50.61
C SER A 472 10.23 -40.59 -51.75
N SER A 473 11.54 -40.70 -51.51
CA SER A 473 12.49 -41.18 -52.53
C SER A 473 12.18 -42.60 -52.99
N ARG A 474 11.74 -43.48 -52.09
CA ARG A 474 11.35 -44.84 -52.43
C ARG A 474 10.06 -44.88 -53.26
N PHE A 475 9.07 -44.07 -52.89
CA PHE A 475 7.82 -43.92 -53.64
C PHE A 475 8.06 -43.37 -55.04
N ASP A 476 8.86 -42.32 -55.17
CA ASP A 476 9.18 -41.69 -56.46
C ASP A 476 9.91 -42.66 -57.39
N ASN A 477 10.88 -43.43 -56.87
CA ASN A 477 11.61 -44.43 -57.64
C ASN A 477 10.69 -45.53 -58.17
N LEU A 478 9.85 -46.11 -57.31
CA LEU A 478 8.95 -47.19 -57.70
C LEU A 478 7.81 -46.70 -58.61
N SER A 479 7.31 -45.48 -58.40
CA SER A 479 6.33 -44.86 -59.28
C SER A 479 6.90 -44.57 -60.67
N SER A 480 8.14 -44.09 -60.76
CA SER A 480 8.84 -43.91 -62.05
C SER A 480 8.98 -45.24 -62.79
N LYS A 481 9.42 -46.30 -62.09
CA LYS A 481 9.51 -47.65 -62.66
C LYS A 481 8.16 -48.20 -63.10
N ALA A 482 7.10 -47.94 -62.33
CA ALA A 482 5.74 -48.32 -62.70
C ALA A 482 5.25 -47.60 -63.94
N HIS A 483 5.58 -46.31 -64.08
CA HIS A 483 5.25 -45.55 -65.27
C HIS A 483 6.02 -46.02 -66.51
N GLU A 484 7.33 -46.28 -66.37
CA GLU A 484 8.15 -46.85 -67.45
C GLU A 484 7.60 -48.21 -67.91
N GLU A 485 7.19 -49.04 -66.95
CA GLU A 485 6.62 -50.35 -67.24
C GLU A 485 5.22 -50.24 -67.87
N GLN A 486 4.38 -49.31 -67.40
CA GLN A 486 3.10 -49.00 -68.02
C GLN A 486 3.29 -48.56 -69.48
N GLN A 487 4.20 -47.64 -69.77
CA GLN A 487 4.50 -47.21 -71.14
C GLN A 487 4.99 -48.37 -72.01
N ARG A 488 5.84 -49.24 -71.46
CA ARG A 488 6.34 -50.43 -72.17
C ARG A 488 5.20 -51.39 -72.50
N LEU A 489 4.28 -51.61 -71.58
CA LEU A 489 3.13 -52.49 -71.78
C LEU A 489 2.09 -51.85 -72.73
N GLU A 490 1.84 -50.53 -72.65
CA GLU A 490 0.97 -49.81 -73.59
C GLU A 490 1.49 -49.90 -75.02
N GLY A 491 2.78 -49.63 -75.24
CA GLY A 491 3.40 -49.80 -76.55
C GLY A 491 3.37 -51.26 -77.03
N GLY A 492 3.55 -52.23 -76.12
CA GLY A 492 3.41 -53.65 -76.43
C GLY A 492 1.98 -54.07 -76.79
N ALA A 493 0.97 -53.47 -76.16
CA ALA A 493 -0.44 -53.71 -76.46
C ALA A 493 -0.83 -53.09 -77.81
N GLU A 494 -0.37 -51.87 -78.10
CA GLU A 494 -0.60 -51.19 -79.38
C GLU A 494 0.03 -51.97 -80.54
N GLU A 495 1.29 -52.38 -80.40
CA GLU A 495 1.96 -53.24 -81.39
C GLU A 495 1.21 -54.56 -81.63
N ALA A 496 0.65 -55.15 -80.56
CA ALA A 496 -0.10 -56.40 -80.67
C ALA A 496 -1.48 -56.18 -81.34
N GLN A 497 -2.17 -55.08 -81.01
CA GLN A 497 -3.46 -54.70 -81.61
C GLN A 497 -3.31 -54.33 -83.08
N ASP A 498 -2.27 -53.57 -83.46
CA ASP A 498 -1.98 -53.24 -84.85
C ASP A 498 -1.72 -54.50 -85.68
N LEU A 499 -1.00 -55.47 -85.11
CA LEU A 499 -0.76 -56.74 -85.78
C LEU A 499 -2.02 -57.60 -85.92
N GLU A 500 -2.89 -57.61 -84.91
CA GLU A 500 -4.21 -58.25 -85.00
C GLU A 500 -5.11 -57.55 -86.04
N ARG A 501 -5.06 -56.21 -86.11
CA ARG A 501 -5.78 -55.43 -87.11
C ARG A 501 -5.26 -55.69 -88.52
N ASP A 502 -3.94 -55.74 -88.71
CA ASP A 502 -3.31 -56.10 -89.97
C ASP A 502 -3.69 -57.52 -90.38
N TYR A 503 -3.70 -58.48 -89.43
CA TYR A 503 -4.17 -59.85 -89.65
C TYR A 503 -5.62 -59.90 -90.13
N VAL A 504 -6.53 -59.21 -89.44
CA VAL A 504 -7.96 -59.15 -89.80
C VAL A 504 -8.16 -58.45 -91.14
N SER A 505 -7.45 -57.35 -91.41
CA SER A 505 -7.51 -56.66 -92.69
C SER A 505 -7.05 -57.55 -93.84
N VAL A 506 -5.99 -58.35 -93.65
CA VAL A 506 -5.57 -59.36 -94.63
C VAL A 506 -6.68 -60.38 -94.86
N LEU A 507 -7.33 -60.89 -93.81
CA LEU A 507 -8.46 -61.83 -93.95
C LEU A 507 -9.68 -61.23 -94.67
N GLU A 508 -10.06 -59.99 -94.34
CA GLU A 508 -11.16 -59.27 -94.99
C GLU A 508 -10.87 -58.99 -96.46
N ASN A 509 -9.64 -58.58 -96.78
CA ASN A 509 -9.19 -58.34 -98.15
C ASN A 509 -9.14 -59.64 -98.96
N LEU A 510 -8.60 -60.74 -98.40
CA LEU A 510 -8.61 -62.06 -99.04
C LEU A 510 -10.04 -62.54 -99.30
N SER A 511 -10.94 -62.37 -98.32
CA SER A 511 -12.37 -62.71 -98.45
C SER A 511 -13.08 -61.86 -99.52
N SER A 512 -12.78 -60.56 -99.56
CA SER A 512 -13.33 -59.64 -100.56
C SER A 512 -12.81 -59.93 -101.97
N SER A 513 -11.53 -60.29 -102.10
CA SER A 513 -10.91 -60.71 -103.36
C SER A 513 -11.43 -62.05 -103.86
N LEU A 514 -11.71 -63.00 -102.96
CA LEU A 514 -12.48 -64.22 -103.27
C LEU A 514 -13.89 -63.89 -103.79
N ALA A 515 -14.59 -62.93 -103.18
CA ALA A 515 -15.91 -62.49 -103.64
C ALA A 515 -15.89 -61.73 -104.98
N LEU A 516 -14.84 -60.94 -105.24
CA LEU A 516 -14.63 -60.22 -106.51
C LEU A 516 -14.32 -61.17 -107.67
N LEU A 517 -13.57 -62.24 -107.42
CA LEU A 517 -13.31 -63.33 -108.37
C LEU A 517 -14.61 -64.00 -108.86
N ASP A 518 -15.67 -63.99 -108.06
CA ASP A 518 -16.96 -64.59 -108.39
C ASP A 518 -17.90 -63.68 -109.21
N GLN A 519 -17.67 -62.36 -109.33
CA GLN A 519 -18.67 -61.42 -109.87
C GLN A 519 -18.25 -60.51 -111.06
N VAL A 520 -16.97 -60.34 -111.42
CA VAL A 520 -16.53 -59.30 -112.39
C VAL A 520 -15.51 -59.83 -113.43
N PRO A 521 -15.48 -59.34 -114.70
CA PRO A 521 -14.53 -59.80 -115.74
C PRO A 521 -13.03 -59.57 -115.43
N LYS A 522 -12.22 -60.54 -115.92
CA LYS A 522 -10.85 -60.89 -115.52
C LYS A 522 -9.72 -59.84 -115.65
N GLU A 523 -9.90 -58.76 -116.41
CA GLU A 523 -8.77 -57.91 -116.82
C GLU A 523 -8.54 -56.67 -115.92
N ILE A 524 -9.54 -56.22 -115.16
CA ILE A 524 -9.37 -55.17 -114.13
C ILE A 524 -8.83 -55.78 -112.81
N GLN A 525 -8.91 -57.10 -112.66
CA GLN A 525 -8.59 -57.81 -111.41
C GLN A 525 -7.09 -57.96 -111.14
N LEU A 526 -6.24 -58.11 -112.17
CA LEU A 526 -4.84 -58.50 -111.96
C LEU A 526 -4.01 -57.42 -111.25
N SER A 527 -4.18 -56.15 -111.64
CA SER A 527 -3.40 -55.03 -111.08
C SER A 527 -3.75 -54.73 -109.62
N GLU A 528 -5.00 -54.91 -109.21
CA GLU A 528 -5.45 -54.63 -107.85
C GLU A 528 -5.08 -55.80 -106.92
N ILE A 529 -5.26 -57.04 -107.40
CA ILE A 529 -4.83 -58.24 -106.70
C ILE A 529 -3.31 -58.27 -106.52
N GLU A 530 -2.51 -57.85 -107.52
CA GLU A 530 -1.05 -57.76 -107.39
C GLU A 530 -0.62 -56.77 -106.30
N LYS A 531 -1.25 -55.61 -106.19
CA LYS A 531 -0.98 -54.65 -105.11
C LYS A 531 -1.35 -55.22 -103.74
N GLN A 532 -2.51 -55.86 -103.64
CA GLN A 532 -2.96 -56.50 -102.40
C GLN A 532 -2.02 -57.64 -101.97
N LEU A 533 -1.55 -58.45 -102.92
CA LEU A 533 -0.61 -59.56 -102.67
C LEU A 533 0.72 -59.04 -102.10
N ILE A 534 1.24 -57.93 -102.62
CA ILE A 534 2.45 -57.28 -102.09
C ILE A 534 2.22 -56.84 -100.64
N THR A 535 1.11 -56.16 -100.34
CA THR A 535 0.78 -55.76 -98.96
C THR A 535 0.56 -56.96 -98.03
N HIS A 536 -0.05 -58.05 -98.49
CA HIS A 536 -0.19 -59.28 -97.71
C HIS A 536 1.17 -59.92 -97.42
N GLN A 537 2.07 -59.93 -98.40
CA GLN A 537 3.41 -60.47 -98.25
C GLN A 537 4.25 -59.66 -97.25
N GLU A 538 4.08 -58.33 -97.21
CA GLU A 538 4.68 -57.46 -96.19
C GLU A 538 4.17 -57.78 -94.77
N VAL A 539 2.86 -57.99 -94.59
CA VAL A 539 2.27 -58.36 -93.29
C VAL A 539 2.73 -59.75 -92.84
N LEU A 540 2.75 -60.73 -93.75
CA LEU A 540 3.27 -62.08 -93.46
C LEU A 540 4.75 -62.05 -93.08
N GLN A 541 5.56 -61.20 -93.73
CA GLN A 541 6.97 -61.02 -93.39
C GLN A 541 7.15 -60.40 -92.00
N LYS A 542 6.34 -59.39 -91.65
CA LYS A 542 6.31 -58.80 -90.30
C LYS A 542 5.93 -59.84 -89.24
N MET A 543 4.89 -60.64 -89.49
CA MET A 543 4.49 -61.74 -88.59
C MET A 543 5.61 -62.77 -88.42
N GLN A 544 6.28 -63.17 -89.50
CA GLN A 544 7.40 -64.11 -89.46
C GLN A 544 8.59 -63.55 -88.66
N GLN A 545 8.95 -62.28 -88.87
CA GLN A 545 9.99 -61.59 -88.09
C GLN A 545 9.63 -61.55 -86.60
N ARG A 546 8.36 -61.33 -86.26
CA ARG A 546 7.89 -61.32 -84.87
C ARG A 546 7.87 -62.72 -84.24
N ILE A 547 7.51 -63.76 -84.99
CA ILE A 547 7.63 -65.17 -84.54
C ILE A 547 9.10 -65.48 -84.20
N GLU A 548 10.03 -65.05 -85.03
CA GLU A 548 11.46 -65.29 -84.83
C GLU A 548 12.01 -64.46 -83.67
N ALA A 549 11.54 -63.22 -83.52
CA ALA A 549 11.81 -62.40 -82.34
C ALA A 549 11.28 -63.08 -81.06
N TYR A 550 10.04 -63.58 -81.05
CA TYR A 550 9.48 -64.31 -79.92
C TYR A 550 10.27 -65.58 -79.60
N ARG A 551 10.70 -66.35 -80.60
CA ARG A 551 11.58 -67.51 -80.39
C ARG A 551 12.93 -67.12 -79.79
N SER A 552 13.55 -66.02 -80.26
CA SER A 552 14.82 -65.52 -79.75
C SER A 552 14.74 -65.04 -78.29
N GLN A 553 13.56 -64.56 -77.89
CA GLN A 553 13.24 -64.17 -76.51
C GLN A 553 12.79 -65.36 -75.64
N GLY A 554 12.82 -66.58 -76.17
CA GLY A 554 12.41 -67.80 -75.46
C GLY A 554 10.90 -67.97 -75.29
N ASN A 555 10.10 -67.17 -76.00
CA ASN A 555 8.66 -67.14 -75.95
C ASN A 555 8.05 -68.11 -77.00
N THR A 556 8.06 -69.40 -76.67
CA THR A 556 7.69 -70.47 -77.60
C THR A 556 6.18 -70.60 -77.82
N GLN A 557 5.33 -70.19 -76.87
CA GLN A 557 3.87 -70.30 -76.98
C GLN A 557 3.27 -69.20 -77.87
N ALA A 558 3.65 -67.93 -77.69
CA ALA A 558 3.19 -66.86 -78.58
C ALA A 558 3.78 -67.02 -79.98
N ALA A 559 5.03 -67.46 -80.09
CA ALA A 559 5.62 -67.84 -81.38
C ALA A 559 4.82 -68.97 -82.06
N GLN A 560 4.33 -69.95 -81.30
CA GLN A 560 3.52 -71.04 -81.85
C GLN A 560 2.13 -70.58 -82.28
N ARG A 561 1.45 -69.74 -81.49
CA ARG A 561 0.13 -69.20 -81.84
C ARG A 561 0.17 -68.28 -83.05
N LEU A 562 1.14 -67.36 -83.08
CA LEU A 562 1.36 -66.48 -84.23
C LEU A 562 1.79 -67.30 -85.45
N GLN A 563 2.54 -68.39 -85.25
CA GLN A 563 2.84 -69.36 -86.31
C GLN A 563 1.59 -70.10 -86.79
N ASP A 564 0.64 -70.43 -85.92
CA ASP A 564 -0.62 -71.08 -86.30
C ASP A 564 -1.52 -70.11 -87.08
N GLN A 565 -1.60 -68.84 -86.68
CA GLN A 565 -2.26 -67.76 -87.42
C GLN A 565 -1.62 -67.53 -88.80
N LEU A 566 -0.29 -67.47 -88.85
CA LEU A 566 0.46 -67.38 -90.10
C LEU A 566 0.19 -68.60 -91.00
N THR A 567 0.17 -69.80 -90.41
CA THR A 567 -0.12 -71.04 -91.13
C THR A 567 -1.55 -71.06 -91.67
N HIS A 568 -2.50 -70.45 -90.96
CA HIS A 568 -3.87 -70.27 -91.43
C HIS A 568 -3.94 -69.31 -92.63
N LEU A 569 -3.25 -68.17 -92.57
CA LEU A 569 -3.17 -67.21 -93.68
C LEU A 569 -2.46 -67.75 -94.93
N VAL A 570 -1.43 -68.59 -94.77
CA VAL A 570 -0.72 -69.20 -95.91
C VAL A 570 -1.54 -70.32 -96.57
N LYS A 571 -2.51 -70.91 -95.85
CA LYS A 571 -3.42 -71.93 -96.39
C LYS A 571 -4.66 -71.34 -97.08
N TYR A 572 -5.12 -70.18 -96.61
CA TYR A 572 -6.16 -69.38 -97.24
C TYR A 572 -5.65 -68.79 -98.55
#